data_AF-A0A7K2FPE4-F1
#
_entry.id   AF-A0A7K2FPE4-F1
#
_cell.length_a   1.000
_cell.length_b   1.000
_cell.length_c   1.000
_cell.angle_alpha   90.00
_cell.angle_beta   90.00
_cell.angle_gamma   90.00
#
_symmetry.space_group_name_H-M   'P 1'
#
loop_
_entity.id
_entity.type
_entity.pdbx_description
1 polymer ?
#
loop_
_entity_poly.entity_id
_entity_poly.type
_entity_poly.pdbx_seq_one_letter_code
_entity_poly.pdbx_strand_id
1 'polypeptide(L)'
;VPSTHARAEALSAIGESRAAADAHAVATAVPGGPAAVRAAARQILDEGVHFEPPLVLDYLALVDPADFTEIGDGFTGEAVLAVAARVGSTRLIDNLPLTFGTPGAAL
;
A
#
# COMPACT_ATOMS: atom_id res chain seq x y z
N VAL A 1 18.17 -19.76 -12.66
CA VAL A 1 17.19 -18.76 -12.21
C VAL A 1 15.87 -19.47 -11.93
N PRO A 2 15.17 -19.24 -10.81
CA PRO A 2 13.86 -19.85 -10.59
C PRO A 2 12.91 -19.35 -11.69
N SER A 3 12.00 -20.20 -12.15
CA SER A 3 10.94 -19.81 -13.08
C SER A 3 10.01 -18.80 -12.41
N THR A 4 9.42 -17.89 -13.19
CA THR A 4 8.51 -16.84 -12.72
C THR A 4 7.39 -17.39 -11.83
N HIS A 5 6.94 -18.62 -12.07
CA HIS A 5 5.93 -19.30 -11.24
C HIS A 5 6.45 -19.69 -9.85
N ALA A 6 7.66 -20.25 -9.73
CA ALA A 6 8.23 -20.61 -8.42
C ALA A 6 8.48 -19.36 -7.55
N ARG A 7 8.79 -18.23 -8.21
CA ARG A 7 8.88 -16.92 -7.53
C ARG A 7 7.49 -16.44 -7.08
N ALA A 8 6.49 -16.49 -7.96
CA ALA A 8 5.12 -16.08 -7.64
C ALA A 8 4.50 -16.93 -6.52
N GLU A 9 4.72 -18.24 -6.51
CA GLU A 9 4.27 -19.13 -5.44
C GLU A 9 4.99 -18.85 -4.11
N ALA A 10 6.29 -18.57 -4.14
CA ALA A 10 7.02 -18.16 -2.94
C ALA A 10 6.51 -16.82 -2.38
N LEU A 11 6.19 -15.85 -3.26
CA LEU A 11 5.60 -14.55 -2.89
C LEU A 11 4.16 -14.74 -2.33
N SER A 12 3.35 -15.62 -2.93
CA SER A 12 2.02 -15.96 -2.39
C SER A 12 2.09 -16.72 -1.06
N ALA A 13 3.06 -17.63 -0.90
CA ALA A 13 3.25 -18.42 0.32
C ALA A 13 3.67 -17.57 1.52
N ILE A 14 4.38 -16.46 1.29
CA ILE A 14 4.71 -15.47 2.32
C ILE A 14 3.60 -14.42 2.55
N GLY A 15 2.41 -14.62 1.99
CA GLY A 15 1.23 -13.76 2.20
C GLY A 15 1.26 -12.43 1.44
N GLU A 16 2.28 -12.16 0.64
CA GLU A 16 2.50 -10.88 -0.04
C GLU A 16 1.39 -10.54 -1.03
N SER A 17 0.95 -11.52 -1.82
CA SER A 17 -0.13 -11.31 -2.80
C SER A 17 -1.46 -10.97 -2.13
N ARG A 18 -1.70 -11.46 -0.92
CA ARG A 18 -2.93 -11.21 -0.16
C ARG A 18 -2.87 -9.87 0.56
N ALA A 19 -1.76 -9.58 1.24
CA ALA A 19 -1.55 -8.31 1.93
C ALA A 19 -1.56 -7.10 0.97
N ALA A 20 -0.88 -7.21 -0.18
CA ALA A 20 -0.86 -6.16 -1.19
C ALA A 20 -2.23 -5.98 -1.86
N ALA A 21 -2.93 -7.08 -2.20
CA ALA A 21 -4.27 -7.01 -2.78
C ALA A 21 -5.30 -6.44 -1.80
N ASP A 22 -5.22 -6.79 -0.52
CA ASP A 22 -6.14 -6.29 0.52
C ASP A 22 -5.88 -4.78 0.76
N ALA A 23 -4.62 -4.35 0.86
CA ALA A 23 -4.28 -2.93 0.96
C ALA A 23 -4.76 -2.11 -0.26
N HIS A 24 -4.58 -2.66 -1.47
CA HIS A 24 -5.07 -2.06 -2.72
C HIS A 24 -6.59 -1.99 -2.79
N ALA A 25 -7.29 -3.07 -2.44
CA ALA A 25 -8.74 -3.14 -2.46
C ALA A 25 -9.36 -2.11 -1.49
N VAL A 26 -8.74 -1.87 -0.33
CA VAL A 26 -9.27 -0.93 0.65
C VAL A 26 -8.91 0.52 0.31
N ALA A 27 -7.72 0.79 -0.22
CA ALA A 27 -7.38 2.12 -0.72
C ALA A 27 -8.32 2.57 -1.86
N THR A 28 -8.82 1.63 -2.67
CA THR A 28 -9.79 1.89 -3.74
C THR A 28 -11.25 1.87 -3.28
N ALA A 29 -11.58 1.14 -2.20
CA ALA A 29 -12.95 0.99 -1.71
C ALA A 29 -13.33 1.94 -0.56
N VAL A 30 -12.38 2.62 0.10
CA VAL A 30 -12.68 3.54 1.21
C VAL A 30 -13.10 4.91 0.66
N PRO A 31 -14.38 5.30 0.77
CA PRO A 31 -14.77 6.70 0.59
C PRO A 31 -14.15 7.53 1.74
N GLY A 32 -13.14 8.33 1.43
CA GLY A 32 -12.47 9.16 2.43
C GLY A 32 -11.24 9.87 1.90
N GLY A 33 -10.80 10.90 2.61
CA GLY A 33 -9.55 11.61 2.28
C GLY A 33 -8.30 10.82 2.66
N PRO A 34 -7.10 11.39 2.41
CA PRO A 34 -5.80 10.79 2.70
C PRO A 34 -5.68 10.11 4.09
N ALA A 35 -6.24 10.72 5.14
CA ALA A 35 -6.22 10.17 6.49
C ALA A 35 -6.88 8.79 6.60
N ALA A 36 -8.05 8.62 5.97
CA ALA A 36 -8.82 7.39 6.02
C ALA A 36 -8.09 6.25 5.30
N VAL A 37 -7.49 6.53 4.14
CA VAL A 37 -6.68 5.56 3.39
C VAL A 37 -5.46 5.13 4.20
N ARG A 38 -4.72 6.06 4.83
CA ARG A 38 -3.58 5.70 5.69
C ARG A 38 -3.99 4.78 6.84
N ALA A 39 -5.06 5.14 7.55
CA ALA A 39 -5.56 4.36 8.69
C ALA A 39 -5.98 2.95 8.25
N ALA A 40 -6.70 2.86 7.12
CA ALA A 40 -7.17 1.60 6.60
C ALA A 40 -6.02 0.69 6.13
N ALA A 41 -5.05 1.25 5.39
CA ALA A 41 -3.87 0.51 4.97
C ALA A 41 -3.04 0.03 6.18
N ARG A 42 -2.89 0.86 7.21
CA ARG A 42 -2.20 0.47 8.45
C ARG A 42 -2.89 -0.72 9.11
N GLN A 43 -4.20 -0.67 9.30
CA GLN A 43 -4.95 -1.73 9.95
C GLN A 43 -4.78 -3.08 9.26
N ILE A 44 -4.77 -3.11 7.92
CA ILE A 44 -4.59 -4.34 7.14
C ILE A 44 -3.16 -4.88 7.29
N LEU A 45 -2.17 -3.99 7.21
CA LEU A 45 -0.77 -4.38 7.29
C LEU A 45 -0.38 -4.83 8.70
N ASP A 46 -1.04 -4.30 9.73
CA ASP A 46 -0.85 -4.72 11.12
C ASP A 46 -1.29 -6.17 11.35
N GLU A 47 -2.27 -6.71 10.61
CA GLU A 47 -2.60 -8.14 10.66
C GLU A 47 -1.46 -9.03 10.15
N GLY A 48 -0.58 -8.47 9.31
CA GLY A 48 0.57 -9.17 8.74
C GLY A 48 1.62 -9.61 9.77
N VAL A 49 1.59 -9.05 10.98
CA VAL A 49 2.47 -9.48 12.07
C VAL A 49 2.19 -10.93 12.51
N HIS A 50 1.01 -11.46 12.17
CA HIS A 50 0.60 -12.82 12.49
C HIS A 50 0.96 -13.84 11.41
N PHE A 51 1.56 -13.41 10.29
CA PHE A 51 2.06 -14.33 9.26
C PHE A 51 3.35 -15.03 9.70
N GLU A 52 3.69 -16.13 9.04
CA GLU A 52 4.93 -16.87 9.24
C GLU A 52 5.64 -17.04 7.89
N PRO A 53 6.76 -16.33 7.64
CA PRO A 53 7.37 -15.32 8.51
C PRO A 53 6.55 -14.02 8.62
N PRO A 54 6.68 -13.26 9.72
CA PRO A 54 5.86 -12.07 9.95
C PRO A 54 6.18 -10.96 8.95
N LEU A 55 5.14 -10.22 8.57
CA LEU A 55 5.26 -8.98 7.82
C LEU A 55 5.46 -7.82 8.79
N VAL A 56 6.59 -7.13 8.67
CA VAL A 56 6.98 -5.99 9.51
C VAL A 56 6.99 -4.74 8.66
N LEU A 57 6.11 -3.79 8.97
CA LEU A 57 6.02 -2.52 8.25
C LEU A 57 7.28 -1.66 8.48
N ASP A 58 7.90 -1.23 7.39
CA ASP A 58 9.08 -0.35 7.36
C ASP A 58 8.65 1.10 7.06
N TYR A 59 7.73 1.27 6.12
CA TYR A 59 7.23 2.57 5.67
C TYR A 59 5.79 2.47 5.18
N LEU A 60 4.96 3.46 5.52
CA LEU A 60 3.61 3.64 4.98
C LEU A 60 3.29 5.12 4.97
N ALA A 61 3.21 5.70 3.79
CA ALA A 61 2.88 7.11 3.63
C ALA A 61 2.09 7.36 2.35
N LEU A 62 1.34 8.47 2.35
CA LEU A 62 0.84 9.06 1.11
C LEU A 62 1.77 10.20 0.74
N VAL A 63 2.23 10.22 -0.50
CA VAL A 63 3.19 11.21 -0.98
C VAL A 63 2.73 11.89 -2.27
N ASP A 64 3.23 13.10 -2.51
CA ASP A 64 3.09 13.79 -3.79
C ASP A 64 3.98 13.09 -4.83
N PRO A 65 3.47 12.71 -6.02
CA PRO A 65 4.26 12.04 -7.04
C PRO A 65 5.39 12.89 -7.62
N ALA A 66 5.33 14.22 -7.51
CA ALA A 66 6.32 15.13 -8.08
C ALA A 66 7.63 15.18 -7.28
N ASP A 67 7.55 15.12 -5.96
CA ASP A 67 8.71 15.28 -5.07
C ASP A 67 8.81 14.24 -3.93
N PHE A 68 7.86 13.31 -3.85
CA PHE A 68 7.77 12.27 -2.82
C PHE A 68 7.70 12.81 -1.39
N THR A 69 7.21 14.04 -1.20
CA THR A 69 6.91 14.60 0.12
C THR A 69 5.56 14.10 0.65
N GLU A 70 5.42 13.93 1.95
CA GLU A 70 4.17 13.46 2.56
C GLU A 70 3.04 14.46 2.38
N ILE A 71 1.87 13.99 1.95
CA ILE A 71 0.68 14.82 1.78
C ILE A 71 -0.18 14.87 3.05
N GLY A 72 -0.76 16.03 3.32
CA GLY A 72 -1.64 16.26 4.47
C GLY A 72 -3.00 15.55 4.38
N ASP A 73 -3.71 15.48 5.50
CA ASP A 73 -5.02 14.79 5.61
C ASP A 73 -6.13 15.35 4.71
N GLY A 74 -6.03 16.63 4.34
CA GLY A 74 -6.99 17.33 3.46
C GLY A 74 -6.52 17.48 2.02
N PHE A 75 -5.47 16.77 1.60
CA PHE A 75 -4.93 16.88 0.24
C PHE A 75 -5.94 16.39 -0.81
N THR A 76 -5.95 17.08 -1.94
CA THR A 76 -6.72 16.74 -3.14
C THR A 76 -5.80 16.74 -4.35
N GLY A 77 -6.00 15.81 -5.28
CA GLY A 77 -5.14 15.62 -6.44
C GLY A 77 -4.56 14.22 -6.50
N GLU A 78 -3.56 14.04 -7.36
CA GLU A 78 -2.82 12.80 -7.51
C GLU A 78 -1.86 12.58 -6.33
N ALA A 79 -1.83 11.35 -5.82
CA ALA A 79 -0.98 10.95 -4.72
C ALA A 79 -0.48 9.52 -4.97
N VAL A 80 0.56 9.11 -4.25
CA VAL A 80 1.02 7.72 -4.22
C VAL A 80 0.99 7.22 -2.78
N LEU A 81 0.28 6.12 -2.54
CA LEU A 81 0.44 5.34 -1.34
C LEU A 81 1.70 4.50 -1.49
N ALA A 82 2.76 4.90 -0.80
CA ALA A 82 4.03 4.22 -0.79
C ALA A 82 4.13 3.34 0.47
N VAL A 83 4.38 2.05 0.24
CA VAL A 83 4.45 1.03 1.28
C VAL A 83 5.78 0.30 1.15
N ALA A 84 6.46 0.10 2.27
CA ALA A 84 7.56 -0.85 2.36
C ALA A 84 7.38 -1.72 3.60
N ALA A 85 7.60 -3.01 3.45
CA ALA A 85 7.55 -3.97 4.55
C ALA A 85 8.65 -5.02 4.39
N ARG A 86 8.96 -5.73 5.47
CA ARG A 86 9.89 -6.85 5.46
C ARG A 86 9.18 -8.14 5.81
N VAL A 87 9.54 -9.19 5.11
CA VAL A 87 9.09 -10.56 5.37
C VAL A 87 10.34 -11.44 5.45
N GLY A 88 10.72 -11.80 6.67
CA GLY A 88 12.06 -12.36 6.93
C GLY A 88 13.18 -11.40 6.54
N SER A 89 14.05 -11.80 5.61
CA SER A 89 15.14 -10.97 5.08
C SER A 89 14.77 -10.19 3.82
N THR A 90 13.58 -10.40 3.26
CA THR A 90 13.14 -9.79 2.01
C THR A 90 12.44 -8.47 2.30
N ARG A 91 12.84 -7.39 1.62
CA ARG A 91 12.14 -6.10 1.65
C ARG A 91 11.23 -5.96 0.44
N LEU A 92 9.96 -5.76 0.71
CA LEU A 92 8.89 -5.58 -0.26
C LEU A 92 8.57 -4.09 -0.36
N ILE A 93 8.25 -3.64 -1.57
CA ILE A 93 7.89 -2.25 -1.87
C ILE A 93 6.66 -2.31 -2.76
N ASP A 94 5.63 -1.55 -2.41
CA ASP A 94 4.46 -1.34 -3.25
C ASP A 94 4.12 0.15 -3.30
N ASN A 95 3.78 0.63 -4.48
CA ASN A 95 3.44 2.01 -4.75
C ASN A 95 2.11 2.03 -5.51
N LEU A 96 1.08 2.57 -4.87
CA LEU A 96 -0.25 2.63 -5.44
C LEU A 96 -0.63 4.09 -5.75
N PRO A 97 -0.75 4.49 -7.03
CA PRO A 97 -1.33 5.76 -7.40
C PRO A 97 -2.78 5.87 -6.94
N LEU A 98 -3.13 7.00 -6.34
CA LEU A 98 -4.46 7.34 -5.85
C LEU A 98 -4.82 8.76 -6.30
N THR A 99 -6.11 9.06 -6.35
CA THR A 99 -6.60 10.41 -6.60
C THR A 99 -7.59 10.77 -5.51
N PHE A 100 -7.34 11.88 -4.81
CA PHE A 100 -8.20 12.39 -3.76
C PHE A 100 -9.00 13.59 -4.25
N GLY A 101 -10.30 13.62 -3.96
CA GLY A 101 -11.23 14.63 -4.48
C GLY A 101 -11.91 14.19 -5.78
N THR A 102 -12.95 14.92 -6.19
CA THR A 102 -13.79 14.55 -7.34
C THR A 102 -13.08 14.86 -8.67
N PRO A 103 -13.01 13.92 -9.63
CA PRO A 103 -12.82 14.30 -11.03
C PRO A 103 -14.11 14.99 -11.50
N GLY A 104 -14.21 16.31 -11.34
CA GLY A 104 -15.41 17.06 -11.72
C GLY A 104 -15.58 18.40 -11.02
N ALA A 105 -14.70 19.35 -11.34
CA ALA A 105 -15.03 20.78 -11.29
C ALA A 105 -14.30 21.51 -12.42
N ALA A 106 -14.49 21.02 -13.65
CA ALA A 106 -14.44 21.90 -14.80
C ALA A 106 -15.84 22.53 -14.91
N LEU A 107 -15.94 23.81 -14.55
CA LEU A 107 -17.06 24.67 -14.97
C LEU A 107 -16.94 24.97 -16.47
#